data_AF-A0A973V2U5-F1
#
_entry.id   AF-A0A973V2U5-F1
#
_cell.length_a   1.000
_cell.length_b   1.000
_cell.length_c   1.000
_cell.angle_alpha   90.00
_cell.angle_beta   90.00
_cell.angle_gamma   90.00
#
_symmetry.space_group_name_H-M   'P 1'
#
loop_
_entity.id
_entity.type
_entity.pdbx_description
1 polymer ?
#
loop_
_entity_poly.entity_id
_entity_poly.type
_entity_poly.pdbx_seq_one_letter_code
_entity_poly.pdbx_strand_id
1 'polypeptide(L)' 'ADLRGADLIGADMRGARLGGAVLTGALFLTQSQLDAARGDATTRLPEWARRPAHWRP' A
#
# COMPACT_ATOMS: atom_id res chain seq x y z
N ALA A 1 3.31 -9.90 -0.10
CA ALA A 1 4.43 -9.57 0.80
C ALA A 1 3.88 -9.14 2.16
N ASP A 2 4.60 -9.39 3.26
CA ASP A 2 4.24 -8.87 4.57
C ASP A 2 5.11 -7.63 4.86
N LEU A 3 4.47 -6.47 5.04
CA LEU A 3 5.13 -5.18 5.26
C LEU A 3 4.71 -4.57 6.61
N ARG A 4 4.19 -5.37 7.53
CA ARG A 4 3.91 -4.93 8.91
C ARG A 4 5.20 -4.43 9.57
N GLY A 5 5.16 -3.23 10.14
CA GLY A 5 6.31 -2.61 10.79
C GLY A 5 7.41 -2.10 9.84
N ALA A 6 7.24 -2.24 8.52
CA ALA A 6 8.19 -1.68 7.56
C ALA A 6 8.16 -0.15 7.62
N ASP A 7 9.33 0.49 7.66
CA ASP A 7 9.48 1.92 7.47
C ASP A 7 9.43 2.26 5.97
N LEU A 8 8.39 3.00 5.56
CA LEU A 8 8.16 3.40 4.17
C LEU A 8 8.42 4.89 3.93
N ILE A 9 9.10 5.58 4.85
CA ILE A 9 9.48 6.98 4.63
C ILE A 9 10.39 7.11 3.40
N GLY A 10 9.99 7.96 2.46
CA GLY A 10 10.76 8.20 1.23
C GLY A 10 10.82 7.03 0.25
N ALA A 11 10.14 5.91 0.52
CA ALA A 11 10.09 4.78 -0.42
C ALA A 11 9.42 5.19 -1.74
N ASP A 12 10.07 4.88 -2.86
CA ASP A 12 9.49 5.05 -4.19
C ASP A 12 8.49 3.93 -4.49
N MET A 13 7.22 4.27 -4.39
CA MET A 13 6.10 3.33 -4.59
C MET A 13 5.50 3.40 -6.00
N ARG A 14 6.07 4.22 -6.90
CA ARG A 14 5.54 4.41 -8.25
C ARG A 14 5.61 3.10 -9.03
N GLY A 15 4.44 2.56 -9.35
CA GLY A 15 4.32 1.29 -10.09
C GLY A 15 4.68 0.03 -9.28
N ALA A 16 4.97 0.15 -7.99
CA ALA A 16 5.25 -0.99 -7.11
C ALA A 16 4.05 -1.96 -7.12
N ARG A 17 4.33 -3.26 -7.24
CA ARG A 17 3.30 -4.31 -7.23
C ARG A 17 3.03 -4.76 -5.80
N LEU A 18 1.88 -4.38 -5.28
CA LEU A 18 1.44 -4.64 -3.91
C LEU A 18 0.28 -5.63 -3.82
N GLY A 19 -0.11 -6.26 -4.93
CA GLY A 19 -1.17 -7.28 -4.94
C GLY A 19 -0.94 -8.35 -3.87
N GLY A 20 -1.95 -8.58 -3.03
CA GLY A 20 -1.88 -9.50 -1.88
C GLY A 20 -0.91 -9.09 -0.77
N ALA A 21 -0.37 -7.87 -0.76
CA ALA A 21 0.50 -7.40 0.31
C ALA A 21 -0.28 -7.02 1.59
N VAL A 22 0.38 -7.15 2.73
CA VAL A 22 -0.13 -6.70 4.04
C VAL A 22 0.60 -5.43 4.43
N LEU A 23 -0.09 -4.29 4.32
CA LEU A 23 0.41 -2.95 4.65
C LEU A 23 -0.13 -2.42 5.98
N THR A 24 -1.04 -3.16 6.62
CA THR A 24 -1.53 -2.83 7.97
C THR A 24 -0.33 -2.66 8.92
N GLY A 25 -0.26 -1.56 9.67
CA GLY A 25 0.85 -1.31 10.59
C GLY A 25 2.21 -1.01 9.94
N ALA A 26 2.26 -0.77 8.63
CA ALA A 26 3.44 -0.14 8.01
C ALA A 26 3.62 1.28 8.57
N LEU A 27 4.87 1.68 8.80
CA LEU A 27 5.23 2.96 9.38
C LEU A 27 5.43 3.99 8.27
N PHE A 28 4.93 5.21 8.50
CA PHE A 28 5.08 6.36 7.61
C PHE A 28 4.56 6.17 6.17
N LEU A 29 3.72 5.16 5.95
CA LEU A 29 2.98 4.99 4.70
C LEU A 29 1.99 6.14 4.52
N THR A 30 1.96 6.72 3.32
CA THR A 30 1.03 7.80 2.97
C THR A 30 -0.02 7.35 1.95
N GLN A 31 -1.12 8.10 1.85
CA GLN A 31 -2.13 7.86 0.83
C GLN A 31 -1.55 8.04 -0.59
N SER A 32 -0.69 9.04 -0.82
CA SER A 32 -0.10 9.29 -2.14
C SER A 32 0.83 8.16 -2.60
N GLN A 33 1.52 7.49 -1.67
CA GLN A 33 2.29 6.28 -1.97
C GLN A 33 1.40 5.12 -2.42
N LEU A 34 0.22 4.95 -1.80
CA LEU A 34 -0.76 3.94 -2.24
C LEU A 34 -1.33 4.28 -3.61
N ASP A 35 -1.67 5.56 -3.84
CA ASP A 35 -2.23 6.04 -5.11
C ASP A 35 -1.24 5.83 -6.28
N ALA A 36 0.06 5.92 -6.03
CA ALA A 36 1.11 5.69 -7.02
C ALA A 36 1.38 4.19 -7.31
N ALA A 37 0.96 3.30 -6.41
CA ALA A 37 1.25 1.87 -6.50
C ALA A 37 0.16 1.09 -7.26
N ARG A 38 0.46 -0.18 -7.52
CA ARG A 38 -0.43 -1.16 -8.15
C ARG A 38 -0.79 -2.25 -7.14
N GLY A 39 -1.94 -2.11 -6.50
CA GLY A 39 -2.55 -3.14 -5.65
C GLY A 39 -3.86 -3.65 -6.23
N ASP A 40 -4.53 -4.49 -5.45
CA ASP A 40 -5.79 -5.17 -5.79
C ASP A 40 -6.66 -5.38 -4.53
N ALA A 41 -7.85 -5.95 -4.66
CA ALA A 41 -8.75 -6.18 -3.53
C ALA A 41 -8.15 -7.06 -2.42
N THR A 42 -7.15 -7.90 -2.75
CA THR A 42 -6.47 -8.78 -1.80
C THR A 42 -5.38 -8.06 -0.98
N THR A 43 -4.99 -6.86 -1.40
CA THR A 43 -4.05 -6.01 -0.66
C THR A 43 -4.71 -5.50 0.63
N ARG A 44 -4.11 -5.80 1.79
CA ARG A 44 -4.59 -5.39 3.11
C ARG A 44 -4.01 -4.03 3.47
N LEU A 45 -4.89 -3.05 3.62
CA LEU A 45 -4.52 -1.66 3.89
C LEU A 45 -4.58 -1.33 5.38
N PRO A 46 -3.88 -0.27 5.83
CA PRO A 46 -4.17 0.36 7.13
C PRO A 46 -5.61 0.89 7.19
N GLU A 47 -6.17 1.01 8.40
CA GLU A 47 -7.55 1.47 8.60
C GLU A 47 -7.82 2.89 8.07
N TRP A 48 -6.83 3.77 8.16
CA TRP A 48 -6.94 5.16 7.68
C TRP A 48 -6.91 5.27 6.15
N ALA A 49 -6.41 4.25 5.47
CA ALA A 49 -6.12 4.32 4.05
C ALA A 49 -7.36 4.10 3.21
N ARG A 50 -7.56 4.98 2.23
CA ARG A 50 -8.56 4.77 1.20
C ARG A 50 -7.95 3.90 0.11
N ARG A 51 -8.66 2.85 -0.28
CA ARG A 51 -8.29 2.02 -1.42
C ARG A 51 -8.28 2.88 -2.70
N PRO A 52 -7.17 2.94 -3.45
CA PRO A 52 -7.14 3.67 -4.71
C PRO A 52 -8.11 3.09 -5.74
N ALA A 53 -8.84 3.96 -6.44
CA ALA A 53 -9.93 3.55 -7.33
C ALA A 53 -9.47 2.70 -8.54
N HIS A 54 -8.20 2.83 -8.95
CA HIS A 54 -7.62 2.04 -10.05
C HIS A 54 -7.13 0.66 -9.62
N TRP A 55 -7.17 0.33 -8.33
CA TRP A 55 -6.88 -1.02 -7.87
C TRP A 55 -8.03 -1.95 -8.26
N ARG A 56 -7.70 -2.93 -9.09
CA ARG A 56 -8.68 -3.87 -9.65
C ARG A 56 -9.17 -4.85 -8.56
N PRO A 57 -10.37 -5.43 -8.72
CA PRO A 57 -10.81 -6.56 -7.91
C PRO A 57 -9.77 -7.68 -7.92
#